data_AF-A0A9W9ZAQ0-F1
#
_entry.id   AF-A0A9W9ZAQ0-F1
#
_cell.length_a   1.000
_cell.length_b   1.000
_cell.length_c   1.000
_cell.angle_alpha   90.00
_cell.angle_beta   90.00
_cell.angle_gamma   90.00
#
_symmetry.space_group_name_H-M   'P 1'
#
loop_
_entity.id
_entity.type
_entity.pdbx_description
1 polymer ?
#
loop_
_entity_poly.entity_id
_entity_poly.type
_entity_poly.pdbx_seq_one_letter_code
_entity_poly.pdbx_strand_id
1 'polypeptide(L)'
;MGVKGLWKLLECVGRPVTLESLKDKVLGVDASVIVNQSVKGMRDKHGNPVPNAHLVGLFNRLCKLLYYGVKPVFVFDGGVPHLKKKTLALRKEQRFKAVHKSGKVAEKIVKNYLKAKALETVTKRKSATTVVESKSPRGLMYLNFHLCHQVPQQMLKEDEEDLDTAIMQQFHSQHLEETFQDPSAINIDFRRLQGIARRTST
;
A
#
# COMPACT_ATOMS: atom_id res chain seq x y z
N MET A 1 1.66 9.38 0.96
CA MET A 1 2.69 10.10 1.74
C MET A 1 2.35 11.58 1.64
N GLY A 2 2.47 12.35 2.73
CA GLY A 2 2.03 13.75 2.77
C GLY A 2 0.82 13.99 3.70
N VAL A 3 0.29 15.20 3.67
CA VAL A 3 -0.85 15.64 4.48
C VAL A 3 -2.14 15.08 3.88
N LYS A 4 -2.99 14.45 4.71
CA LYS A 4 -4.27 13.88 4.25
C LYS A 4 -5.21 15.01 3.80
N GLY A 5 -5.82 14.85 2.63
CA GLY A 5 -6.81 15.81 2.09
C GLY A 5 -6.25 17.08 1.47
N LEU A 6 -4.94 17.35 1.59
CA LEU A 6 -4.34 18.61 1.13
C LEU A 6 -4.55 18.87 -0.37
N TRP A 7 -4.38 17.83 -1.21
CA TRP A 7 -4.53 17.98 -2.66
C TRP A 7 -5.94 18.37 -3.08
N LYS A 8 -6.98 17.90 -2.37
CA LYS A 8 -8.38 18.27 -2.63
C LYS A 8 -8.64 19.76 -2.35
N LEU A 9 -7.92 20.34 -1.39
CA LEU A 9 -8.03 21.75 -1.05
C LEU A 9 -7.27 22.65 -2.04
N LEU A 10 -6.14 22.16 -2.58
CA LEU A 10 -5.29 22.92 -3.50
C LEU A 10 -5.68 22.76 -4.98
N GLU A 11 -6.68 21.94 -5.30
CA GLU A 11 -7.10 21.67 -6.67
C GLU A 11 -7.49 22.96 -7.42
N CYS A 12 -8.19 23.88 -6.76
CA CYS A 12 -8.63 25.15 -7.35
C CYS A 12 -7.49 26.10 -7.74
N VAL A 13 -6.30 25.93 -7.16
CA VAL A 13 -5.12 26.79 -7.44
C VAL A 13 -4.10 26.13 -8.36
N GLY A 14 -4.31 24.87 -8.73
CA GLY A 14 -3.44 24.12 -9.61
C GLY A 14 -3.41 24.71 -11.02
N ARG A 15 -2.21 24.96 -11.56
CA ARG A 15 -2.03 25.37 -12.95
C ARG A 15 -1.46 24.20 -13.76
N PRO A 16 -2.09 23.82 -14.89
CA PRO A 16 -1.52 22.80 -15.76
C PRO A 16 -0.25 23.35 -16.42
N VAL A 17 0.80 22.53 -16.43
CA VAL A 17 2.10 22.86 -17.05
C VAL A 17 2.45 21.76 -18.03
N THR A 18 2.76 22.14 -19.27
CA THR A 18 3.20 21.19 -20.30
C THR A 18 4.65 20.75 -20.04
N LEU A 19 4.99 19.50 -20.38
CA LEU A 19 6.32 18.96 -20.08
C LEU A 19 7.42 19.61 -20.93
N GLU A 20 7.07 20.08 -22.13
CA GLU A 20 7.95 20.80 -23.05
C GLU A 20 8.40 22.15 -22.47
N SER A 21 7.56 22.78 -21.63
CA SER A 21 7.90 24.04 -20.96
C SER A 21 8.99 23.88 -19.90
N LEU A 22 9.28 22.65 -19.48
CA LEU A 22 10.30 22.32 -18.48
C LEU A 22 11.68 22.06 -19.10
N LYS A 23 11.83 22.24 -20.41
CA LYS A 23 13.10 22.06 -21.11
C LYS A 23 14.19 22.95 -20.49
N ASP A 24 15.37 22.37 -20.32
CA ASP A 24 16.57 22.98 -19.72
C ASP A 24 16.43 23.43 -18.26
N LYS A 25 15.29 23.15 -17.61
CA LYS A 25 15.10 23.43 -16.18
C LYS A 25 15.75 22.35 -15.32
N VAL A 26 16.33 22.81 -14.21
CA VAL A 26 16.83 21.93 -13.15
C VAL A 26 15.65 21.58 -12.24
N LEU A 27 15.34 20.29 -12.10
CA LEU A 27 14.24 19.82 -11.26
C LEU A 27 14.76 18.92 -10.14
N GLY A 28 14.44 19.28 -8.90
CA GLY A 28 14.63 18.40 -7.75
C GLY A 28 13.61 17.25 -7.78
N VAL A 29 14.10 16.02 -7.78
CA VAL A 29 13.28 14.81 -7.84
C VAL A 29 13.46 14.02 -6.55
N ASP A 30 12.39 13.84 -5.79
CA ASP A 30 12.38 12.95 -4.62
C ASP A 30 12.50 11.49 -5.07
N ALA A 31 13.71 10.95 -4.98
CA ALA A 31 14.03 9.59 -5.39
C ALA A 31 13.48 8.55 -4.41
N SER A 32 13.41 8.89 -3.12
CA SER A 32 12.93 7.99 -2.07
C SER A 32 11.49 7.56 -2.33
N VAL A 33 10.66 8.49 -2.82
CA VAL A 33 9.27 8.23 -3.20
C VAL A 33 9.19 7.35 -4.44
N ILE A 34 10.01 7.61 -5.46
CA ILE A 34 10.04 6.78 -6.68
C ILE A 34 10.35 5.32 -6.33
N VAL A 35 11.44 5.09 -5.59
CA VAL A 35 11.89 3.74 -5.20
C VAL A 35 10.80 3.01 -4.42
N ASN A 36 10.26 3.64 -3.38
CA ASN A 36 9.24 3.02 -2.53
C ASN A 36 7.92 2.77 -3.29
N GLN A 37 7.52 3.68 -4.19
CA GLN A 37 6.34 3.47 -5.05
C GLN A 37 6.56 2.33 -6.04
N SER A 38 7.74 2.23 -6.64
CA SER A 38 8.06 1.15 -7.58
C SER A 38 8.00 -0.22 -6.91
N VAL A 39 8.63 -0.38 -5.74
CA VAL A 39 8.62 -1.66 -5.00
C VAL A 39 7.22 -2.04 -4.54
N LYS A 40 6.38 -1.08 -4.14
CA LYS A 40 5.02 -1.36 -3.64
C LYS A 40 3.97 -1.44 -4.74
N GLY A 41 4.16 -0.74 -5.84
CA GLY A 41 3.16 -0.53 -6.88
C GLY A 41 3.34 -1.43 -8.11
N MET A 42 4.56 -1.84 -8.44
CA MET A 42 4.78 -2.72 -9.59
C MET A 42 4.48 -4.17 -9.20
N ARG A 43 3.49 -4.76 -9.86
CA ARG A 43 3.02 -6.13 -9.64
C ARG A 43 2.86 -6.83 -10.97
N ASP A 44 3.22 -8.11 -10.99
CA ASP A 44 2.98 -8.97 -12.15
C ASP A 44 1.49 -9.30 -12.27
N LYS A 45 1.11 -9.94 -13.39
CA LYS A 45 -0.25 -10.47 -13.64
C LYS A 45 -0.80 -11.37 -12.51
N HIS A 46 0.09 -11.98 -11.72
CA HIS A 46 -0.25 -12.82 -10.58
C HIS A 46 -0.29 -12.06 -9.24
N GLY A 47 -0.03 -10.75 -9.22
CA GLY A 47 0.02 -9.94 -8.01
C GLY A 47 1.34 -10.04 -7.24
N ASN A 48 2.35 -10.72 -7.78
CA ASN A 48 3.67 -10.84 -7.15
C ASN A 48 4.50 -9.55 -7.36
N PRO A 49 5.39 -9.20 -6.42
CA PRO A 49 6.28 -8.06 -6.59
C PRO A 49 7.26 -8.32 -7.73
N VAL A 50 7.43 -7.32 -8.60
CA VAL A 50 8.37 -7.39 -9.72
C VAL A 50 9.81 -7.30 -9.18
N PRO A 51 10.72 -8.22 -9.58
CA PRO A 51 12.12 -8.14 -9.17
C PRO A 51 12.76 -6.85 -9.70
N ASN A 52 13.61 -6.21 -8.89
CA ASN A 52 14.30 -4.96 -9.26
C ASN A 52 13.38 -3.82 -9.72
N ALA A 53 12.11 -3.81 -9.28
CA ALA A 53 11.12 -2.79 -9.65
C ALA A 53 11.63 -1.35 -9.45
N HIS A 54 12.43 -1.12 -8.41
CA HIS A 54 13.04 0.18 -8.11
C HIS A 54 13.95 0.67 -9.24
N LEU A 55 14.75 -0.20 -9.86
CA LEU A 55 15.62 0.16 -10.99
C LEU A 55 14.79 0.48 -12.23
N VAL A 56 13.82 -0.37 -12.55
CA VAL A 56 12.94 -0.19 -13.72
C VAL A 56 12.16 1.11 -13.61
N GLY A 57 11.58 1.38 -12.44
CA GLY A 57 10.80 2.59 -12.20
C GLY A 57 11.65 3.86 -12.23
N LEU A 58 12.85 3.82 -11.65
CA LEU A 58 13.78 4.95 -11.68
C LEU A 58 14.29 5.21 -13.11
N PHE A 59 14.69 4.17 -13.83
CA PHE A 59 15.18 4.26 -15.20
C PHE A 59 14.13 4.87 -16.14
N ASN A 60 12.90 4.35 -16.12
CA ASN A 60 11.84 4.86 -16.98
C ASN A 60 11.49 6.33 -16.68
N ARG A 61 11.48 6.73 -15.40
CA ARG A 61 11.24 8.13 -15.02
C ARG A 61 12.41 9.03 -15.44
N LEU A 62 13.65 8.56 -15.30
CA LEU A 62 14.84 9.30 -15.74
C LEU A 62 14.83 9.51 -17.25
N CYS A 63 14.60 8.45 -18.03
CA CYS A 63 14.50 8.54 -19.49
C CYS A 63 13.43 9.54 -19.92
N LYS A 64 12.27 9.54 -19.25
CA LYS A 64 11.19 10.51 -19.52
C LYS A 64 11.62 11.95 -19.26
N LEU A 65 12.33 12.23 -18.16
CA LEU A 65 12.80 13.59 -17.85
C LEU A 65 13.85 14.06 -18.86
N LEU A 66 14.81 13.19 -19.19
CA LEU A 66 15.85 13.50 -20.17
C LEU A 66 15.29 13.70 -21.58
N TYR A 67 14.25 12.96 -21.97
CA TYR A 67 13.56 13.13 -23.24
C TYR A 67 13.01 14.56 -23.42
N TYR A 68 12.51 15.19 -22.36
CA TYR A 68 12.04 16.58 -22.38
C TYR A 68 13.16 17.61 -22.15
N GLY A 69 14.42 17.19 -22.10
CA GLY A 69 15.56 18.08 -21.85
C GLY A 69 15.61 18.63 -20.43
N VAL A 70 14.93 18.00 -19.47
CA VAL A 70 15.00 18.36 -18.05
C VAL A 70 16.34 17.90 -17.47
N LYS A 71 16.91 18.67 -16.53
CA LYS A 71 18.12 18.32 -15.78
C LYS A 71 17.73 17.86 -14.36
N PRO A 72 17.48 16.56 -14.13
CA PRO A 72 17.03 16.08 -12.83
C PRO A 72 18.16 16.07 -11.80
N VAL A 73 17.84 16.50 -10.58
CA VAL A 73 18.69 16.35 -9.39
C VAL A 73 17.95 15.45 -8.41
N PHE A 74 18.45 14.24 -8.22
CA PHE A 74 17.83 13.28 -7.31
C PHE A 74 18.17 13.61 -5.86
N VAL A 75 17.12 13.74 -5.04
CA VAL A 75 17.21 14.00 -3.60
C VAL A 75 16.73 12.76 -2.87
N PHE A 76 17.56 12.27 -1.93
CA PHE A 76 17.22 11.16 -1.06
C PHE A 76 17.00 11.67 0.37
N ASP A 77 16.00 11.10 1.04
CA ASP A 77 15.79 11.30 2.47
C ASP A 77 17.03 10.82 3.25
N GLY A 78 17.48 11.61 4.21
CA GLY A 78 18.49 11.21 5.19
C GLY A 78 17.85 10.56 6.42
N GLY A 79 18.41 10.86 7.59
CA GLY A 79 17.88 10.37 8.87
C GLY A 79 16.42 10.77 9.10
N VAL A 80 15.62 9.82 9.59
CA VAL A 80 14.19 10.06 9.86
C VAL A 80 14.02 10.84 11.17
N PRO A 81 13.33 12.00 11.16
CA PRO A 81 13.06 12.77 12.38
C PRO A 81 12.26 11.98 13.42
N HIS A 82 12.49 12.25 14.70
CA HIS A 82 11.85 11.54 15.81
C HIS A 82 10.31 11.55 15.75
N LEU A 83 9.72 12.69 15.37
CA LEU A 83 8.26 12.82 15.20
C LEU A 83 7.71 11.90 14.10
N LYS A 84 8.43 11.77 12.96
CA LYS A 84 8.06 10.87 11.85
C LYS A 84 8.20 9.41 12.29
N LYS A 85 9.22 9.06 13.10
CA LYS A 85 9.38 7.72 13.67
C LYS A 85 8.18 7.30 14.53
N LYS A 86 7.78 8.13 15.51
CA LYS A 86 6.61 7.86 16.36
C LYS A 86 5.33 7.67 15.55
N THR A 87 5.08 8.57 14.61
CA THR A 87 3.89 8.50 13.74
C THR A 87 3.90 7.26 12.85
N LEU A 88 5.07 6.87 12.35
CA LEU A 88 5.21 5.69 11.50
C LEU A 88 4.94 4.41 12.30
N ALA A 89 5.44 4.32 13.53
CA ALA A 89 5.18 3.19 14.42
C ALA A 89 3.67 3.03 14.70
N LEU A 90 2.98 4.12 15.08
CA LEU A 90 1.53 4.11 15.29
C LEU A 90 0.76 3.67 14.04
N ARG A 91 1.20 4.10 12.85
CA ARG A 91 0.57 3.67 11.59
C ARG A 91 0.81 2.20 11.28
N LYS A 92 1.98 1.66 11.61
CA LYS A 92 2.27 0.23 11.45
C LYS A 92 1.38 -0.59 12.39
N GLU A 93 1.27 -0.19 13.65
CA GLU A 93 0.41 -0.82 14.65
C GLU A 93 -1.06 -0.83 14.21
N GLN A 94 -1.60 0.31 13.78
CA GLN A 94 -2.99 0.40 13.29
C GLN A 94 -3.23 -0.49 12.08
N ARG A 95 -2.27 -0.56 11.15
CA ARG A 95 -2.36 -1.46 9.99
C ARG A 95 -2.35 -2.93 10.44
N PHE A 96 -1.49 -3.28 11.38
CA PHE A 96 -1.41 -4.64 11.92
C PHE A 96 -2.73 -5.06 12.55
N LYS A 97 -3.31 -4.22 13.41
CA LYS A 97 -4.64 -4.44 14.00
C LYS A 97 -5.71 -4.61 12.92
N ALA A 98 -5.75 -3.73 11.93
CA ALA A 98 -6.75 -3.79 10.86
C ALA A 98 -6.66 -5.09 10.03
N VAL A 99 -5.44 -5.57 9.73
CA VAL A 99 -5.22 -6.83 9.01
C VAL A 99 -5.66 -8.03 9.84
N HIS A 100 -5.34 -8.06 11.14
CA HIS A 100 -5.78 -9.14 12.02
C HIS A 100 -7.30 -9.17 12.20
N LYS A 101 -7.93 -8.01 12.41
CA LYS A 101 -9.39 -7.92 12.53
C LYS A 101 -10.08 -8.36 11.24
N SER A 102 -9.62 -7.89 10.07
CA SER A 102 -10.22 -8.29 8.79
C SER A 102 -10.05 -9.80 8.50
N GLY A 103 -8.90 -10.38 8.83
CA GLY A 103 -8.66 -11.82 8.71
C GLY A 103 -9.63 -12.64 9.57
N LYS A 104 -9.83 -12.26 10.84
CA LYS A 104 -10.79 -12.94 11.73
C LYS A 104 -12.23 -12.79 11.26
N VAL A 105 -12.61 -11.62 10.76
CA VAL A 105 -13.95 -11.40 10.18
C VAL A 105 -14.16 -12.29 8.96
N ALA A 106 -13.18 -12.36 8.05
CA ALA A 106 -13.24 -13.24 6.88
C ALA A 106 -13.39 -14.71 7.29
N GLU A 107 -12.63 -15.17 8.29
CA GLU A 107 -12.73 -16.52 8.83
C GLU A 107 -14.11 -16.82 9.41
N LYS A 108 -14.67 -15.90 10.22
CA LYS A 108 -16.02 -16.02 10.78
C LYS A 108 -17.08 -16.11 9.67
N ILE A 109 -16.97 -15.29 8.62
CA ILE A 109 -17.89 -15.31 7.46
C ILE A 109 -17.85 -16.67 6.76
N VAL A 110 -16.65 -17.19 6.46
CA VAL A 110 -16.49 -18.49 5.79
C VAL A 110 -17.03 -19.63 6.66
N LYS A 111 -16.72 -19.64 7.96
CA LYS A 111 -17.23 -20.65 8.90
C LYS A 111 -18.76 -20.65 8.95
N ASN A 112 -19.38 -19.47 9.03
CA ASN A 112 -20.83 -19.34 9.08
C ASN A 112 -21.49 -19.82 7.78
N TYR A 113 -20.88 -19.50 6.63
CA TYR A 113 -21.34 -19.98 5.33
C TYR A 113 -21.31 -21.52 5.23
N LEU A 114 -20.19 -22.14 5.64
CA LEU A 114 -20.05 -23.60 5.62
C LEU A 114 -21.06 -24.28 6.56
N LYS A 115 -21.27 -23.72 7.76
CA LYS A 115 -22.29 -24.21 8.71
C LYS A 115 -23.70 -24.14 8.11
N ALA A 116 -24.08 -23.01 7.51
CA ALA A 116 -25.37 -22.85 6.85
C ALA A 116 -25.55 -23.88 5.72
N LYS A 117 -24.53 -24.09 4.88
CA LYS A 117 -24.55 -25.09 3.81
C LYS A 117 -24.68 -26.52 4.34
N ALA A 118 -23.96 -26.88 5.41
CA ALA A 118 -24.08 -28.20 6.02
C ALA A 118 -25.51 -28.45 6.55
N LEU A 119 -26.12 -27.46 7.21
CA LEU A 119 -27.49 -27.56 7.71
C LEU A 119 -28.51 -27.75 6.57
N GLU A 120 -28.34 -27.05 5.43
CA GLU A 120 -29.18 -27.25 4.23
C GLU A 120 -29.11 -28.71 3.71
N THR A 121 -27.91 -29.31 3.69
CA THR A 121 -27.74 -30.69 3.19
C THR A 121 -28.39 -31.75 4.09
N VAL A 122 -28.28 -31.60 5.42
CA VAL A 122 -28.81 -32.57 6.38
C VAL A 122 -30.33 -32.47 6.47
N THR A 123 -30.88 -31.26 6.45
CA THR A 123 -32.33 -31.06 6.66
C THR A 123 -33.16 -31.22 5.39
N LYS A 124 -32.55 -31.34 4.20
CA LYS A 124 -33.20 -31.34 2.87
C LYS A 124 -34.21 -30.19 2.65
N ARG A 125 -34.25 -29.20 3.56
CA ARG A 125 -35.11 -28.02 3.47
C ARG A 125 -34.29 -26.95 2.78
N LYS A 126 -34.71 -26.56 1.57
CA LYS A 126 -34.21 -25.33 0.95
C LYS A 126 -34.70 -24.16 1.81
N SER A 127 -33.81 -23.49 2.52
CA SER A 127 -34.08 -22.17 3.11
C SER A 127 -34.53 -21.23 1.99
N ALA A 128 -35.72 -20.65 2.15
CA ALA A 128 -36.32 -19.77 1.15
C ALA A 128 -35.37 -18.58 0.86
N THR A 129 -34.76 -18.60 -0.32
CA THR A 129 -33.99 -17.48 -0.86
C THR A 129 -35.00 -16.52 -1.48
N THR A 130 -35.32 -15.41 -0.80
CA THR A 130 -36.10 -14.33 -1.40
C THR A 130 -35.21 -13.57 -2.38
N VAL A 131 -35.45 -13.80 -3.67
CA VAL A 131 -34.81 -13.06 -4.77
C VAL A 131 -35.49 -11.70 -4.88
N VAL A 132 -34.81 -10.63 -4.48
CA VAL A 132 -35.17 -9.26 -4.88
C VAL A 132 -34.19 -8.84 -5.96
N GLU A 133 -34.65 -8.85 -7.21
CA GLU A 133 -33.93 -8.25 -8.33
C GLU A 133 -33.91 -6.72 -8.16
N SER A 134 -32.73 -6.13 -8.06
CA SER A 134 -32.55 -4.70 -8.31
C SER A 134 -31.61 -4.52 -9.49
N LYS A 135 -32.11 -3.88 -10.56
CA LYS A 135 -31.36 -3.56 -11.76
C LYS A 135 -30.41 -2.39 -11.47
N SER A 136 -29.11 -2.59 -11.71
CA SER A 136 -28.09 -1.54 -11.76
C SER A 136 -27.72 -1.28 -13.23
N PRO A 137 -27.51 -0.03 -13.69
CA PRO A 137 -27.30 0.31 -15.09
C PRO A 137 -25.93 -0.10 -15.66
N ARG A 138 -25.06 -0.76 -14.88
CA ARG A 138 -23.69 -1.08 -15.29
C ARG A 138 -23.37 -2.51 -14.87
N GLY A 139 -23.35 -3.42 -15.83
CA GLY A 139 -23.25 -4.87 -15.67
C GLY A 139 -22.00 -5.40 -14.95
N LEU A 140 -21.88 -5.12 -13.65
CA LEU A 140 -21.09 -5.94 -12.72
C LEU A 140 -22.04 -6.88 -11.99
N MET A 141 -21.89 -8.19 -12.21
CA MET A 141 -22.45 -9.20 -11.33
C MET A 141 -21.75 -9.13 -9.97
N TYR A 142 -22.45 -8.65 -8.94
CA TYR A 142 -22.04 -8.92 -7.56
C TYR A 142 -22.49 -10.33 -7.18
N LEU A 143 -21.57 -11.12 -6.60
CA LEU A 143 -21.92 -12.36 -5.93
C LEU A 143 -22.76 -12.00 -4.69
N ASN A 144 -24.07 -12.21 -4.79
CA ASN A 144 -25.03 -11.72 -3.82
C ASN A 144 -25.04 -12.61 -2.56
N PHE A 145 -24.11 -12.35 -1.63
CA PHE A 145 -24.00 -13.07 -0.36
C PHE A 145 -25.06 -12.55 0.62
N HIS A 146 -26.30 -13.04 0.50
CA HIS A 146 -27.37 -12.71 1.44
C HIS A 146 -27.17 -13.49 2.75
N LEU A 147 -26.49 -12.84 3.70
CA LEU A 147 -26.36 -13.30 5.07
C LEU A 147 -27.70 -13.12 5.80
N CYS A 148 -28.57 -14.13 5.79
CA CYS A 148 -29.73 -14.15 6.68
C CYS A 148 -29.27 -14.61 8.07
N HIS A 149 -28.85 -13.64 8.88
CA HIS A 149 -29.19 -13.48 10.30
C HIS A 149 -28.31 -12.36 10.86
N GLN A 150 -28.94 -11.35 11.46
CA GLN A 150 -28.27 -10.34 12.26
C GLN A 150 -27.38 -11.05 13.29
N VAL A 151 -26.06 -10.91 13.15
CA VAL A 151 -25.13 -11.24 14.24
C VAL A 151 -25.51 -10.32 15.40
N PRO A 152 -25.89 -10.86 16.59
CA PRO A 152 -26.23 -10.02 17.73
C PRO A 152 -25.04 -9.11 18.07
N GLN A 153 -25.24 -7.79 18.00
CA GLN A 153 -24.19 -6.80 18.24
C GLN A 153 -23.59 -6.89 19.67
N GLN A 154 -24.30 -7.51 20.60
CA GLN A 154 -23.88 -7.65 21.99
C GLN A 154 -22.78 -8.71 22.19
N MET A 155 -22.71 -9.75 21.35
CA MET A 155 -21.64 -10.76 21.40
C MET A 155 -20.30 -10.30 20.81
N LEU A 156 -20.27 -9.12 20.17
CA LEU A 156 -19.05 -8.59 19.55
C LEU A 156 -18.20 -7.73 20.49
N LYS A 157 -18.73 -7.28 21.63
CA LYS A 157 -18.03 -6.28 22.47
C LYS A 157 -17.04 -6.90 23.46
N GLU A 158 -17.39 -8.00 24.10
CA GLU A 158 -16.51 -8.66 25.09
C GLU A 158 -15.31 -9.35 24.43
N ASP A 159 -15.49 -9.92 23.24
CA ASP A 159 -14.42 -10.54 22.44
C ASP A 159 -13.42 -9.52 21.84
N GLU A 160 -13.74 -8.22 21.76
CA GLU A 160 -12.90 -7.22 21.07
C GLU A 160 -11.74 -6.69 21.93
N GLU A 161 -11.93 -6.52 23.25
CA GLU A 161 -10.90 -5.93 24.14
C GLU A 161 -9.75 -6.91 24.44
N ASP A 162 -10.06 -8.17 24.75
CA ASP A 162 -9.05 -9.23 24.93
C ASP A 162 -8.29 -9.51 23.63
N LEU A 163 -9.00 -9.40 22.50
CA LEU A 163 -8.45 -9.57 21.18
C LEU A 163 -7.44 -8.48 20.82
N ASP A 164 -7.75 -7.22 21.12
CA ASP A 164 -6.84 -6.10 20.85
C ASP A 164 -5.56 -6.19 21.68
N THR A 165 -5.65 -6.73 22.91
CA THR A 165 -4.50 -6.98 23.78
C THR A 165 -3.60 -8.10 23.22
N ALA A 166 -4.18 -9.22 22.79
CA ALA A 166 -3.43 -10.32 22.18
C ALA A 166 -2.76 -9.93 20.85
N ILE A 167 -3.46 -9.16 20.01
CA ILE A 167 -2.90 -8.61 18.77
C ILE A 167 -1.70 -7.70 19.07
N MET A 168 -1.78 -6.88 20.12
CA MET A 168 -0.68 -6.00 20.50
C MET A 168 0.53 -6.74 21.04
N GLN A 169 0.33 -7.81 21.81
CA GLN A 169 1.44 -8.68 22.22
C GLN A 169 2.13 -9.32 21.00
N GLN A 170 1.35 -9.77 20.01
CA GLN A 170 1.89 -10.32 18.77
C GLN A 170 2.67 -9.27 17.96
N PHE A 171 2.15 -8.04 17.85
CA PHE A 171 2.86 -6.94 17.19
C PHE A 171 4.20 -6.63 17.87
N HIS A 172 4.23 -6.51 19.20
CA HIS A 172 5.46 -6.24 19.95
C HIS A 172 6.51 -7.35 19.79
N SER A 173 6.10 -8.63 19.79
CA SER A 173 7.00 -9.75 19.56
C SER A 173 7.67 -9.74 18.18
N GLN A 174 6.96 -9.29 17.13
CA GLN A 174 7.45 -9.28 15.76
C GLN A 174 8.26 -8.03 15.39
N HIS A 175 8.17 -6.95 16.18
CA HIS A 175 8.82 -5.67 15.87
C HIS A 175 10.05 -5.35 16.73
N LEU A 176 10.42 -6.23 17.66
CA LEU A 176 11.68 -6.14 18.40
C LEU A 176 12.93 -6.32 17.51
N GLU A 177 12.80 -6.83 16.28
CA GLU A 177 13.93 -7.11 15.38
C GLU A 177 14.11 -6.13 14.19
N GLU A 178 13.21 -5.17 13.95
CA GLU A 178 13.40 -4.17 12.89
C GLU A 178 14.23 -2.96 13.37
N THR A 179 15.46 -3.20 13.80
CA THR A 179 16.49 -2.15 13.77
C THR A 179 16.79 -1.81 12.31
N PHE A 180 16.49 -0.56 11.94
CA PHE A 180 16.78 0.01 10.63
C PHE A 180 18.19 -0.39 10.17
N GLN A 181 18.31 -1.02 9.00
CA GLN A 181 19.60 -1.21 8.35
C GLN A 181 20.31 0.14 8.28
N ASP A 182 21.51 0.17 8.85
CA ASP A 182 22.35 1.34 8.95
C ASP A 182 22.65 1.88 7.54
N PRO A 183 22.21 3.12 7.19
CA PRO A 183 22.48 3.71 5.87
C PRO A 183 23.96 3.82 5.54
N SER A 184 24.83 3.80 6.57
CA SER A 184 26.29 3.83 6.41
C SER A 184 26.86 2.52 5.83
N ALA A 185 26.10 1.42 5.82
CA ALA A 185 26.51 0.15 5.21
C ALA A 185 26.45 0.16 3.67
N ILE A 186 25.80 1.16 3.06
CA ILE A 186 25.73 1.31 1.60
C ILE A 186 26.97 2.11 1.16
N ASN A 187 28.07 1.40 0.90
CA ASN A 187 29.30 2.01 0.39
C ASN A 187 29.14 2.39 -1.09
N ILE A 188 28.68 3.62 -1.35
CA ILE A 188 28.67 4.20 -2.69
C ILE A 188 30.07 4.77 -2.95
N ASP A 189 30.91 4.01 -3.65
CA ASP A 189 32.24 4.47 -4.01
C ASP A 189 32.18 5.56 -5.11
N PHE A 190 32.18 6.82 -4.68
CA PHE A 190 32.18 7.99 -5.55
C PHE A 190 33.40 8.07 -6.49
N ARG A 191 34.53 7.39 -6.17
CA ARG A 191 35.72 7.40 -7.04
C ARG A 191 35.46 6.62 -8.34
N ARG A 192 34.59 5.61 -8.31
CA ARG A 192 34.24 4.80 -9.48
C ARG A 192 33.39 5.56 -10.51
N LEU A 193 32.56 6.50 -10.04
CA LEU A 193 31.72 7.33 -10.91
C LEU A 193 32.51 8.44 -11.62
N GLN A 194 33.52 9.03 -10.96
CA GLN A 194 34.40 10.03 -11.58
C GLN A 194 35.25 9.46 -12.73
N GLY A 195 35.59 8.16 -12.68
CA GLY A 195 36.30 7.47 -13.76
C GLY A 195 35.45 7.23 -15.01
N ILE A 196 34.12 7.14 -14.87
CA ILE A 196 33.19 6.92 -16.00
C ILE A 196 32.93 8.25 -16.73
N ALA A 197 32.77 9.35 -15.99
CA ALA A 197 32.52 10.68 -16.57
C ALA A 197 33.70 11.23 -17.40
N ARG A 198 34.94 10.76 -17.13
CA ARG A 198 36.14 11.17 -17.90
C ARG A 198 36.41 10.33 -19.15
N ARG A 199 35.69 9.22 -19.35
CA ARG A 199 35.89 8.32 -20.51
C ARG A 199 34.98 8.59 -21.69
N THR A 200 34.04 9.52 -21.57
CA THR A 200 33.07 9.87 -22.63
C THR A 200 33.39 11.20 -23.32
N SER A 201 34.60 11.74 -23.12
CA SER A 201 35.10 12.94 -23.83
C SER A 201 36.27 12.55 -24.75
N THR A 202 35.97 11.79 -25.80
CA THR A 202 36.80 11.63 -27.01
C THR A 202 35.87 11.41 -28.18
#